data_AF-A0AAX6FW44-F1
#
_entry.id   AF-A0AAX6FW44-F1
#
_cell.length_a   1.000
_cell.length_b   1.000
_cell.length_c   1.000
_cell.angle_alpha   90.00
_cell.angle_beta   90.00
_cell.angle_gamma   90.00
#
_symmetry.space_group_name_H-M   'P 1'
#
loop_
_entity.id
_entity.type
_entity.pdbx_description
1 polymer ?
#
loop_
_entity_poly.entity_id
_entity_poly.type
_entity_poly.pdbx_seq_one_letter_code
_entity_poly.pdbx_strand_id
1 'polypeptide(L)'
;MASSPQRAAAMEVEGSGPPKFEPLKAQEMSDGKVQFRKVVVPAHRFSPLKKHWMKIYTPVYEHMKVDIRMNLKARKVELKTRSDTPDVSNLQKCADFVHAFMLGFDIADAVALLRLDDLYVDSFEIKDVKTLRGEHLSRAIGRLSGKGGKTKFAIENSTRTRIVIADTDSHSGIIYKY
;
A
#
# COMPACT_ATOMS: atom_id res chain seq x y z
N MET A 1 -75.30 -13.21 -39.61
CA MET A 1 -74.28 -12.14 -39.69
C MET A 1 -74.78 -10.93 -38.90
N ALA A 2 -74.27 -10.73 -37.68
CA ALA A 2 -74.28 -9.44 -36.99
C ALA A 2 -73.30 -9.57 -35.82
N SER A 3 -72.14 -8.93 -35.98
CA SER A 3 -70.99 -8.93 -35.07
C SER A 3 -71.22 -8.02 -33.88
N SER A 4 -71.04 -8.54 -32.67
CA SER A 4 -70.84 -7.73 -31.46
C SER A 4 -69.44 -7.11 -31.47
N PRO A 5 -69.25 -5.82 -31.14
CA PRO A 5 -67.93 -5.29 -30.83
C PRO A 5 -67.60 -5.51 -29.35
N GLN A 6 -66.45 -6.13 -29.13
CA GLN A 6 -65.82 -6.42 -27.85
C GLN A 6 -65.50 -5.11 -27.08
N ARG A 7 -65.77 -5.12 -25.77
CA ARG A 7 -65.30 -4.13 -24.79
C ARG A 7 -63.77 -3.97 -24.87
N ALA A 8 -63.29 -2.74 -25.04
CA ALA A 8 -61.87 -2.40 -24.90
C ALA A 8 -61.46 -2.48 -23.43
N ALA A 9 -60.56 -3.41 -23.10
CA ALA A 9 -59.86 -3.43 -21.83
C ALA A 9 -58.63 -2.52 -21.95
N ALA A 10 -58.61 -1.43 -21.17
CA ALA A 10 -57.42 -0.63 -20.97
C ALA A 10 -56.39 -1.44 -20.17
N MET A 11 -55.24 -1.69 -20.77
CA MET A 11 -54.08 -2.29 -20.11
C MET A 11 -53.19 -1.15 -19.63
N GLU A 12 -53.24 -0.85 -18.33
CA GLU A 12 -52.32 0.08 -17.68
C GLU A 12 -50.93 -0.57 -17.65
N VAL A 13 -49.98 0.05 -18.34
CA VAL A 13 -48.56 -0.32 -18.32
C VAL A 13 -47.91 0.48 -17.20
N GLU A 14 -47.68 -0.16 -16.05
CA GLU A 14 -46.93 0.45 -14.96
C GLU A 14 -45.46 0.65 -15.35
N GLY A 15 -45.09 1.92 -15.52
CA GLY A 15 -43.85 2.55 -15.08
C GLY A 15 -42.53 1.78 -15.26
N SER A 16 -41.95 1.82 -16.45
CA SER A 16 -40.52 1.61 -16.66
C SER A 16 -39.71 2.79 -16.10
N GLY A 17 -39.45 2.79 -14.79
CA GLY A 17 -38.44 3.66 -14.18
C GLY A 17 -37.02 3.17 -14.54
N PRO A 18 -36.00 4.04 -14.63
CA PRO A 18 -34.62 3.60 -14.87
C PRO A 18 -34.19 2.62 -13.78
N PRO A 19 -33.51 1.51 -14.13
CA PRO A 19 -33.09 0.50 -13.16
C PRO A 19 -32.21 1.16 -12.09
N LYS A 20 -32.65 1.04 -10.84
CA LYS A 20 -31.96 1.59 -9.68
C LYS A 20 -30.90 0.59 -9.26
N PHE A 21 -29.68 0.77 -9.75
CA PHE A 21 -28.54 -0.07 -9.36
C PHE A 21 -28.11 0.33 -7.94
N GLU A 22 -28.20 -0.61 -7.01
CA GLU A 22 -27.61 -0.43 -5.68
C GLU A 22 -26.07 -0.41 -5.80
N PRO A 23 -25.35 0.37 -4.97
CA PRO A 23 -23.89 0.38 -5.00
C PRO A 23 -23.36 -1.02 -4.72
N LEU A 24 -22.58 -1.57 -5.66
CA LEU A 24 -21.93 -2.88 -5.52
C LEU A 24 -21.16 -2.95 -4.21
N LYS A 25 -21.44 -3.99 -3.41
CA LYS A 25 -20.62 -4.26 -2.23
C LYS A 25 -19.21 -4.63 -2.72
N ALA A 26 -18.17 -4.26 -1.99
CA ALA A 26 -16.80 -4.58 -2.35
C ALA A 26 -16.54 -6.09 -2.59
N GLN A 27 -17.39 -6.96 -2.03
CA GLN A 27 -17.42 -8.39 -2.32
C GLN A 27 -17.76 -8.73 -3.79
N GLU A 28 -18.64 -7.97 -4.44
CA GLU A 28 -19.02 -8.17 -5.84
C GLU A 28 -17.97 -7.61 -6.80
N MET A 29 -17.23 -6.56 -6.40
CA MET A 29 -16.11 -6.02 -7.18
C MET A 29 -14.91 -6.99 -7.29
N SER A 30 -14.77 -7.93 -6.35
CA SER A 30 -13.65 -8.90 -6.33
C SER A 30 -14.07 -10.35 -6.59
N ASP A 31 -15.28 -10.58 -7.13
CA ASP A 31 -15.75 -11.92 -7.54
C ASP A 31 -15.69 -12.96 -6.39
N GLY A 32 -15.77 -12.51 -5.13
CA GLY A 32 -15.59 -13.36 -3.93
C GLY A 32 -14.21 -14.02 -3.79
N LYS A 33 -13.22 -13.69 -4.62
CA LYS A 33 -11.90 -14.34 -4.62
C LYS A 33 -10.98 -13.69 -3.59
N VAL A 34 -10.49 -14.52 -2.67
CA VAL A 34 -9.49 -14.13 -1.70
C VAL A 34 -8.18 -13.79 -2.41
N GLN A 35 -7.69 -12.58 -2.22
CA GLN A 35 -6.45 -12.11 -2.81
C GLN A 35 -5.29 -12.35 -1.86
N PHE A 36 -4.14 -12.72 -2.45
CA PHE A 36 -2.92 -13.01 -1.72
C PHE A 36 -1.79 -12.11 -2.21
N ARG A 37 -1.05 -11.52 -1.27
CA ARG A 37 0.16 -10.77 -1.57
C ARG A 37 1.31 -11.32 -0.74
N LYS A 38 2.51 -11.38 -1.34
CA LYS A 38 3.71 -11.87 -0.66
C LYS A 38 4.81 -10.83 -0.79
N VAL A 39 5.41 -10.46 0.34
CA VAL A 39 6.54 -9.54 0.41
C VAL A 39 7.76 -10.31 0.89
N VAL A 40 8.87 -10.19 0.15
CA VAL A 40 10.14 -10.84 0.51
C VAL A 40 10.84 -10.01 1.57
N VAL A 41 11.41 -10.66 2.58
CA VAL A 41 12.12 -10.01 3.69
C VAL A 41 13.63 -10.12 3.47
N PRO A 42 14.37 -9.00 3.34
CA PRO A 42 15.82 -9.00 3.31
C PRO A 42 16.41 -9.59 4.59
N ALA A 43 17.54 -10.30 4.48
CA ALA A 43 18.16 -10.98 5.62
C ALA A 43 18.49 -10.03 6.79
N HIS A 44 19.00 -8.83 6.49
CA HIS A 44 19.37 -7.83 7.49
C HIS A 44 18.16 -7.20 8.21
N ARG A 45 16.94 -7.33 7.67
CA ARG A 45 15.69 -6.83 8.28
C ARG A 45 14.93 -7.89 9.06
N PHE A 46 15.36 -9.14 9.02
CA PHE A 46 14.64 -10.25 9.66
C PHE A 46 14.62 -10.14 11.20
N SER A 47 15.74 -9.73 11.82
CA SER A 47 15.81 -9.55 13.27
C SER A 47 14.92 -8.39 13.77
N PRO A 48 14.96 -7.19 13.13
CA PRO A 48 14.01 -6.12 13.42
C PRO A 48 12.54 -6.53 13.23
N LEU A 49 12.23 -7.26 12.15
CA LEU A 49 10.87 -7.71 11.85
C LEU A 49 10.29 -8.57 12.98
N LYS A 50 11.07 -9.52 13.50
CA LYS A 50 10.64 -10.35 14.63
C LYS A 50 10.40 -9.54 15.90
N LYS A 51 11.33 -8.63 16.23
CA LYS A 51 11.25 -7.80 17.43
C LYS A 51 10.01 -6.90 17.43
N HIS A 52 9.65 -6.38 16.28
CA HIS A 52 8.56 -5.43 16.14
C HIS A 52 7.29 -6.02 15.51
N TRP A 53 7.21 -7.33 15.36
CA TRP A 53 6.11 -8.01 14.68
C TRP A 53 4.73 -7.62 15.22
N MET A 54 4.57 -7.55 16.54
CA MET A 54 3.29 -7.15 17.14
C MET A 54 2.85 -5.74 16.72
N LYS A 55 3.80 -4.79 16.62
CA LYS A 55 3.50 -3.41 16.20
C LYS A 55 3.11 -3.32 14.72
N ILE A 56 3.54 -4.28 13.89
CA ILE A 56 3.18 -4.40 12.48
C ILE A 56 1.84 -5.14 12.34
N TYR A 57 1.64 -6.19 13.13
CA TYR A 57 0.45 -7.02 13.12
C TYR A 57 -0.81 -6.24 13.52
N THR A 58 -0.76 -5.53 14.65
CA THR A 58 -1.91 -4.81 15.22
C THR A 58 -2.61 -3.89 14.20
N PRO A 59 -1.93 -2.91 13.55
CA PRO A 59 -2.62 -2.01 12.62
C PRO A 59 -3.14 -2.73 11.37
N VAL A 60 -2.47 -3.78 10.89
CA VAL A 60 -2.90 -4.55 9.71
C VAL A 60 -4.14 -5.40 10.02
N TYR A 61 -4.14 -6.06 11.17
CA TYR A 61 -5.24 -6.94 11.56
C TYR A 61 -6.46 -6.15 12.05
N GLU A 62 -6.26 -5.15 12.92
CA GLU A 62 -7.37 -4.46 13.58
C GLU A 62 -8.02 -3.42 12.67
N HIS A 63 -7.22 -2.58 12.00
CA HIS A 63 -7.75 -1.47 11.20
C HIS A 63 -8.08 -1.90 9.77
N MET A 64 -7.21 -2.67 9.13
CA MET A 64 -7.38 -3.05 7.72
C MET A 64 -8.13 -4.36 7.52
N LYS A 65 -8.34 -5.16 8.58
CA LYS A 65 -8.99 -6.49 8.54
C LYS A 65 -8.32 -7.45 7.54
N VAL A 66 -7.00 -7.35 7.40
CA VAL A 66 -6.19 -8.23 6.54
C VAL A 66 -5.46 -9.25 7.41
N ASP A 67 -5.47 -10.52 6.99
CA ASP A 67 -4.68 -11.56 7.63
C ASP A 67 -3.21 -11.43 7.20
N ILE A 68 -2.32 -11.40 8.19
CA ILE A 68 -0.88 -11.28 7.98
C ILE A 68 -0.15 -12.44 8.65
N ARG A 69 0.72 -13.12 7.90
CA ARG A 69 1.51 -14.26 8.38
C ARG A 69 2.97 -14.11 7.99
N MET A 70 3.86 -14.42 8.91
CA MET A 70 5.29 -14.52 8.64
C MET A 70 5.70 -15.97 8.38
N ASN A 71 6.22 -16.24 7.18
CA ASN A 71 6.84 -17.52 6.87
C ASN A 71 8.35 -17.45 7.18
N LEU A 72 8.76 -18.08 8.28
CA LEU A 72 10.14 -18.07 8.74
C LEU A 72 11.10 -18.89 7.84
N LYS A 73 10.61 -19.95 7.20
CA LYS A 73 11.44 -20.79 6.31
C LYS A 73 11.72 -20.09 4.99
N ALA A 74 10.67 -19.53 4.38
CA ALA A 74 10.79 -18.81 3.10
C ALA A 74 11.26 -17.35 3.26
N ARG A 75 11.32 -16.82 4.48
CA ARG A 75 11.58 -15.40 4.79
C ARG A 75 10.66 -14.46 3.99
N LYS A 76 9.36 -14.77 4.01
CA LYS A 76 8.32 -13.98 3.33
C LYS A 76 7.23 -13.61 4.31
N VAL A 77 6.68 -12.41 4.14
CA VAL A 77 5.42 -12.00 4.78
C VAL A 77 4.31 -12.26 3.76
N GLU A 78 3.31 -13.02 4.18
CA GLU A 78 2.14 -13.35 3.39
C GLU A 78 0.94 -12.56 3.93
N LEU A 79 0.23 -11.90 3.04
CA LEU A 79 -0.95 -11.08 3.31
C LEU A 79 -2.13 -11.69 2.56
N LYS A 80 -3.28 -11.75 3.22
CA LYS A 80 -4.49 -12.38 2.69
C LYS A 80 -5.72 -11.54 3.05
N THR A 81 -6.59 -11.26 2.08
CA THR A 81 -7.87 -10.61 2.38
C THR A 81 -8.81 -11.56 3.13
N ARG A 82 -9.62 -11.00 4.02
CA ARG A 82 -10.70 -11.69 4.73
C ARG A 82 -12.03 -11.34 4.10
N SER A 83 -13.07 -12.10 4.46
CA SER A 83 -14.46 -11.78 4.11
C SER A 83 -14.95 -10.46 4.73
N ASP A 84 -14.30 -10.02 5.81
CA ASP A 84 -14.58 -8.78 6.55
C ASP A 84 -13.68 -7.61 6.07
N THR A 85 -12.87 -7.81 5.03
CA THR A 85 -12.07 -6.71 4.48
C THR A 85 -12.99 -5.80 3.66
N PRO A 86 -13.14 -4.51 4.02
CA PRO A 86 -14.08 -3.62 3.36
C PRO A 86 -13.64 -3.29 1.92
N ASP A 87 -12.34 -3.22 1.63
CA ASP A 87 -11.82 -2.86 0.32
C ASP A 87 -10.59 -3.69 -0.07
N VAL A 88 -10.50 -4.07 -1.35
CA VAL A 88 -9.32 -4.76 -1.92
C VAL A 88 -8.07 -3.89 -1.83
N SER A 89 -8.21 -2.57 -1.95
CA SER A 89 -7.13 -1.59 -1.86
C SER A 89 -6.38 -1.66 -0.53
N ASN A 90 -7.03 -2.12 0.55
CA ASN A 90 -6.38 -2.29 1.86
C ASN A 90 -5.28 -3.35 1.81
N LEU A 91 -5.43 -4.40 0.99
CA LEU A 91 -4.38 -5.39 0.81
C LEU A 91 -3.11 -4.75 0.23
N GLN A 92 -3.28 -3.86 -0.75
CA GLN A 92 -2.17 -3.16 -1.39
C GLN A 92 -1.50 -2.20 -0.40
N LYS A 93 -2.28 -1.39 0.34
CA LYS A 93 -1.75 -0.52 1.41
C LYS A 93 -0.98 -1.31 2.48
N CYS A 94 -1.47 -2.48 2.89
CA CYS A 94 -0.75 -3.35 3.82
C CYS A 94 0.54 -3.91 3.22
N ALA A 95 0.55 -4.22 1.92
CA ALA A 95 1.75 -4.66 1.23
C ALA A 95 2.79 -3.54 1.18
N ASP A 96 2.37 -2.31 0.86
CA ASP A 96 3.23 -1.13 0.80
C ASP A 96 3.75 -0.74 2.19
N PHE A 97 2.92 -0.86 3.23
CA PHE A 97 3.35 -0.71 4.63
C PHE A 97 4.47 -1.69 5.02
N VAL A 98 4.30 -2.98 4.71
CA VAL A 98 5.33 -3.99 4.99
C VAL A 98 6.58 -3.72 4.14
N HIS A 99 6.39 -3.32 2.89
CA HIS A 99 7.49 -2.98 1.99
C HIS A 99 8.30 -1.77 2.52
N ALA A 100 7.64 -0.69 2.93
CA ALA A 100 8.25 0.47 3.56
C ALA A 100 9.09 0.08 4.79
N PHE A 101 8.57 -0.82 5.64
CA PHE A 101 9.35 -1.35 6.76
C PHE A 101 10.58 -2.15 6.29
N MET A 102 10.50 -2.91 5.20
CA MET A 102 11.67 -3.60 4.63
C MET A 102 12.72 -2.62 4.11
N LEU A 103 12.29 -1.50 3.55
CA LEU A 103 13.16 -0.43 3.07
C LEU A 103 13.85 0.35 4.20
N GLY A 104 13.50 0.10 5.46
CA GLY A 104 14.17 0.67 6.63
C GLY A 104 13.44 1.84 7.29
N PHE A 105 12.18 2.09 6.89
CA PHE A 105 11.35 3.10 7.54
C PHE A 105 11.01 2.70 8.98
N ASP A 106 10.82 3.73 9.82
CA ASP A 106 10.28 3.51 11.15
C ASP A 106 8.79 3.16 11.06
N ILE A 107 8.33 2.38 12.04
CA ILE A 107 6.95 1.88 12.09
C ILE A 107 5.97 3.04 12.25
N ALA A 108 6.34 4.07 13.02
CA ALA A 108 5.50 5.24 13.22
C ALA A 108 5.22 5.97 11.89
N ASP A 109 6.24 6.13 11.05
CA ASP A 109 6.09 6.75 9.73
C ASP A 109 5.35 5.83 8.75
N ALA A 110 5.65 4.52 8.78
CA ALA A 110 4.97 3.56 7.92
C ALA A 110 3.46 3.46 8.25
N VAL A 111 3.05 3.62 9.51
CA VAL A 111 1.62 3.66 9.89
C VAL A 111 0.88 4.81 9.22
N ALA A 112 1.55 5.90 8.84
CA ALA A 112 0.92 6.98 8.09
C ALA A 112 0.43 6.52 6.70
N LEU A 113 1.13 5.56 6.05
CA LEU A 113 0.70 4.96 4.78
C LEU A 113 -0.61 4.19 4.89
N LEU A 114 -0.94 3.70 6.09
CA LEU A 114 -2.23 3.03 6.34
C LEU A 114 -3.35 4.04 6.62
N ARG A 115 -3.03 5.29 6.97
CA ARG A 115 -4.03 6.29 7.37
C ARG A 115 -4.44 7.21 6.23
N LEU A 116 -3.51 7.52 5.34
CA LEU A 116 -3.66 8.51 4.28
C LEU A 116 -3.40 7.82 2.94
N ASP A 117 -4.33 8.00 2.00
CA ASP A 117 -4.34 7.28 0.73
C ASP A 117 -3.44 7.93 -0.33
N ASP A 118 -3.07 9.20 -0.11
CA ASP A 118 -2.27 9.99 -1.03
C ASP A 118 -0.75 9.83 -0.79
N LEU A 119 -0.34 9.09 0.23
CA LEU A 119 1.08 8.84 0.48
C LEU A 119 1.56 7.64 -0.32
N TYR A 120 2.71 7.81 -0.97
CA TYR A 120 3.36 6.74 -1.72
C TYR A 120 4.84 6.60 -1.33
N VAL A 121 5.35 5.40 -1.60
CA VAL A 121 6.75 5.02 -1.41
C VAL A 121 7.43 5.12 -2.76
N ASP A 122 8.53 5.87 -2.86
CA ASP A 122 9.35 5.90 -4.06
C ASP A 122 10.81 5.60 -3.76
N SER A 123 11.49 4.97 -4.70
CA SER A 123 12.89 4.55 -4.60
C SER A 123 13.63 4.94 -5.87
N PHE A 124 14.77 5.60 -5.71
CA PHE A 124 15.60 6.06 -6.82
C PHE A 124 17.05 5.70 -6.54
N GLU A 125 17.81 5.33 -7.56
CA GLU A 125 19.25 5.22 -7.41
C GLU A 125 19.92 6.54 -7.74
N ILE A 126 20.96 6.91 -6.99
CA ILE A 126 21.79 8.08 -7.33
C ILE A 126 22.34 7.96 -8.76
N LYS A 127 22.59 6.74 -9.24
CA LYS A 127 23.10 6.44 -10.59
C LYS A 127 22.12 6.83 -11.70
N ASP A 128 20.82 6.83 -11.43
CA ASP A 128 19.78 7.19 -12.41
C ASP A 128 19.79 8.70 -12.72
N VAL A 129 20.18 9.51 -11.73
CA VAL A 129 20.34 10.97 -11.90
C VAL A 129 21.74 11.30 -12.42
N LYS A 130 22.76 10.69 -11.82
CA LYS A 130 24.15 10.95 -12.18
C LYS A 130 25.03 9.74 -11.86
N THR A 131 25.73 9.25 -12.87
CA THR A 131 26.70 8.16 -12.70
C THR A 131 27.90 8.64 -11.88
N LEU A 132 27.91 8.33 -10.59
CA LEU A 132 29.02 8.58 -9.67
C LEU A 132 29.67 7.24 -9.27
N ARG A 133 30.99 7.25 -9.05
CA ARG A 133 31.75 6.06 -8.67
C ARG A 133 32.66 6.34 -7.48
N GLY A 134 32.89 5.31 -6.66
CA GLY A 134 33.83 5.33 -5.55
C GLY A 134 33.64 6.52 -4.60
N GLU A 135 34.72 7.26 -4.37
CA GLU A 135 34.78 8.39 -3.43
C GLU A 135 33.76 9.51 -3.73
N HIS A 136 33.45 9.75 -5.02
CA HIS A 136 32.48 10.77 -5.40
C HIS A 136 31.04 10.40 -4.97
N LEU A 137 30.70 9.10 -5.00
CA LEU A 137 29.40 8.60 -4.54
C LEU A 137 29.28 8.75 -3.01
N SER A 138 30.29 8.28 -2.27
CA SER A 138 30.32 8.40 -0.81
C SER A 138 30.24 9.87 -0.36
N ARG A 139 30.97 10.77 -1.04
CA ARG A 139 30.91 12.20 -0.77
C ARG A 139 29.54 12.80 -1.07
N ALA A 140 28.87 12.38 -2.13
CA ALA A 140 27.50 12.82 -2.44
C ALA A 140 26.50 12.37 -1.37
N ILE A 141 26.57 11.11 -0.94
CA ILE A 141 25.74 10.58 0.16
C ILE A 141 26.00 11.36 1.46
N GLY A 142 27.26 11.62 1.78
CA GLY A 142 27.64 12.41 2.96
C GLY A 142 27.11 13.84 2.92
N ARG A 143 27.06 14.47 1.74
CA ARG A 143 26.46 15.80 1.55
C ARG A 143 24.94 15.78 1.69
N LEU A 144 24.28 14.75 1.16
CA LEU A 144 22.82 14.59 1.25
C LEU A 144 22.36 14.38 2.71
N SER A 145 23.07 13.51 3.46
CA SER A 145 22.80 13.30 4.88
C SER A 145 23.16 14.55 5.69
N GLY A 146 24.30 15.18 5.40
CA GLY A 146 24.86 16.26 6.18
C GLY A 146 25.43 15.77 7.52
N LYS A 147 26.07 16.68 8.27
CA LYS A 147 26.67 16.34 9.56
C LYS A 147 25.60 15.88 10.55
N GLY A 148 25.61 14.60 10.92
CA GLY A 148 24.63 14.00 11.83
C GLY A 148 23.20 13.99 11.30
N GLY A 149 23.00 13.95 9.97
CA GLY A 149 21.67 13.91 9.37
C GLY A 149 20.93 15.25 9.35
N LYS A 150 21.58 16.37 9.72
CA LYS A 150 20.93 17.69 9.81
C LYS A 150 20.35 18.16 8.47
N THR A 151 21.06 17.94 7.37
CA THR A 151 20.59 18.34 6.03
C THR A 151 19.39 17.50 5.63
N LYS A 152 19.47 16.18 5.82
CA LYS A 152 18.35 15.27 5.61
C LYS A 152 17.12 15.72 6.41
N PHE A 153 17.28 15.98 7.71
CA PHE A 153 16.17 16.38 8.59
C PHE A 153 15.57 17.73 8.19
N ALA A 154 16.39 18.68 7.75
CA ALA A 154 15.92 19.96 7.24
C ALA A 154 15.08 19.79 5.96
N ILE A 155 15.49 18.91 5.05
CA ILE A 155 14.72 18.58 3.84
C ILE A 155 13.40 17.92 4.25
N GLU A 156 13.44 16.86 5.07
CA GLU A 156 12.26 16.15 5.56
C GLU A 156 11.22 17.11 6.17
N ASN A 157 11.65 18.05 7.01
CA ASN A 157 10.73 19.00 7.63
C ASN A 157 10.19 20.06 6.64
N SER A 158 11.01 20.49 5.69
CA SER A 158 10.63 21.50 4.69
C SER A 158 9.64 20.95 3.67
N THR A 159 9.92 19.77 3.11
CA THR A 159 9.06 19.11 2.12
C THR A 159 7.99 18.23 2.75
N ARG A 160 7.96 18.15 4.09
CA ARG A 160 7.14 17.23 4.89
C ARG A 160 7.35 15.77 4.52
N THR A 161 8.50 15.38 3.99
CA THR A 161 8.77 14.01 3.53
C THR A 161 9.52 13.18 4.55
N ARG A 162 9.59 11.86 4.33
CA ARG A 162 10.48 10.95 5.07
C ARG A 162 11.46 10.30 4.10
N ILE A 163 12.74 10.34 4.45
CA ILE A 163 13.82 9.89 3.57
C ILE A 163 14.60 8.80 4.30
N VAL A 164 14.88 7.70 3.63
CA VAL A 164 15.82 6.69 4.10
C VAL A 164 16.96 6.62 3.11
N ILE A 165 18.17 6.85 3.63
CA ILE A 165 19.40 6.74 2.85
C ILE A 165 19.99 5.38 3.20
N ALA A 166 19.99 4.46 2.25
CA ALA A 166 20.65 3.17 2.36
C ALA A 166 21.93 3.18 1.53
N ASP A 167 22.98 2.56 2.09
CA ASP A 167 24.25 2.32 1.41
C ASP A 167 24.30 0.83 1.04
N THR A 168 23.60 0.47 -0.04
CA THR A 168 23.63 -0.87 -0.61
C THR A 168 23.77 -0.76 -2.13
N ASP A 169 24.50 -1.71 -2.72
CA ASP A 169 24.85 -1.79 -4.17
C ASP A 169 23.68 -1.64 -5.16
N SER A 170 22.43 -1.74 -4.67
CA SER A 170 21.21 -1.77 -5.48
C SER A 170 20.09 -0.87 -4.97
N HIS A 171 20.24 -0.13 -3.87
CA HIS A 171 19.20 0.75 -3.32
C HIS A 171 19.88 1.96 -2.67
N SER A 172 20.40 2.87 -3.50
CA SER A 172 21.02 4.11 -3.03
C SER A 172 20.07 5.28 -3.24
N GLY A 173 19.03 5.36 -2.39
CA GLY A 173 18.10 6.49 -2.32
C GLY A 173 16.64 6.07 -2.19
N ILE A 174 16.02 6.31 -1.03
CA ILE A 174 14.58 6.13 -0.89
C ILE A 174 14.03 7.45 -0.35
N ILE A 175 13.46 8.25 -1.26
CA ILE A 175 12.78 9.50 -0.95
C ILE A 175 11.29 9.22 -1.04
N TYR A 176 10.56 9.49 0.03
CA TYR A 176 9.09 9.52 -0.05
C TYR A 176 8.71 10.93 -0.46
N LYS A 177 7.67 11.04 -1.26
CA LYS A 177 7.02 12.30 -1.51
C LYS A 177 5.57 12.16 -1.02
N TYR A 178 5.12 13.18 -0.28
CA TYR A 178 3.72 13.38 0.03
C TYR A 178 3.04 14.00 -1.20
#